data_AF-A0A945YQB0-F1
#
_entry.id   AF-A0A945YQB0-F1
#
_cell.length_a   1.000
_cell.length_b   1.000
_cell.length_c   1.000
_cell.angle_alpha   90.00
_cell.angle_beta   90.00
_cell.angle_gamma   90.00
#
_symmetry.space_group_name_H-M   'P 1'
#
loop_
_entity.id
_entity.type
_entity.pdbx_description
1 polymer ?
#
loop_
_entity_poly.entity_id
_entity_poly.type
_entity_poly.pdbx_seq_one_letter_code
_entity_poly.pdbx_strand_id
1 'polypeptide(L)' 'EGDVLTNLTANQVNTMTKNNVIVGGMIPKTQTALDAISDGVRAVVIMDGRVPNACLLELFTDHGAGSMIRA' A
#
# COMPACT_ATOMS: atom_id res chain seq x y z
N GLU A 1 -16.66 -4.73 -4.64
CA GLU A 1 -15.89 -5.97 -4.38
C GLU A 1 -14.63 -5.66 -3.59
N GLY A 2 -14.08 -6.64 -2.87
CA GLY A 2 -13.01 -6.47 -1.90
C GLY A 2 -11.65 -6.94 -2.40
N ASP A 3 -11.31 -6.65 -3.66
CA ASP A 3 -10.07 -7.11 -4.26
C ASP A 3 -8.87 -6.29 -3.78
N VAL A 4 -7.78 -6.99 -3.49
CA VAL A 4 -6.51 -6.35 -3.14
C VAL A 4 -5.92 -5.75 -4.42
N LEU A 5 -5.71 -4.44 -4.42
CA LEU A 5 -5.03 -3.76 -5.50
C LEU A 5 -3.52 -3.83 -5.31
N THR A 6 -2.81 -4.23 -6.35
CA THR A 6 -1.35 -4.26 -6.40
C THR A 6 -0.83 -3.10 -7.25
N ASN A 7 0.39 -2.64 -6.96
CA ASN A 7 1.09 -1.59 -7.73
C ASN A 7 0.29 -0.29 -7.94
N LEU A 8 0.20 0.52 -6.88
CA LEU A 8 -0.45 1.82 -6.90
C LEU A 8 0.58 2.95 -7.04
N THR A 9 0.20 3.98 -7.78
CA THR A 9 0.90 5.27 -7.82
C THR A 9 0.33 6.22 -6.76
N ALA A 10 1.11 7.22 -6.36
CA ALA A 10 0.66 8.27 -5.44
C ALA A 10 -0.64 8.95 -5.91
N ASN A 11 -0.78 9.21 -7.22
CA ASN A 11 -1.97 9.82 -7.80
C ASN A 11 -3.21 8.92 -7.73
N GLN A 12 -3.05 7.60 -7.92
CA GLN A 12 -4.15 6.65 -7.75
C GLN A 12 -4.63 6.63 -6.30
N VAL A 13 -3.70 6.58 -5.33
CA VAL A 13 -4.05 6.63 -3.90
C VAL A 13 -4.84 7.89 -3.57
N ASN A 14 -4.37 9.07 -4.02
CA ASN A 14 -5.08 10.34 -3.83
C ASN A 14 -6.49 10.34 -4.44
N THR A 15 -6.64 9.77 -5.65
CA THR A 15 -7.92 9.67 -6.35
C THR A 15 -8.88 8.74 -5.60
N MET A 16 -8.39 7.59 -5.12
CA MET A 16 -9.16 6.63 -4.37
C MET A 16 -9.62 7.16 -3.01
N THR A 17 -8.79 7.97 -2.34
CA THR A 17 -9.20 8.68 -1.11
C THR A 17 -10.31 9.69 -1.39
N LYS A 18 -10.19 10.50 -2.46
CA LYS A 18 -11.24 11.47 -2.85
C LYS A 18 -12.56 10.80 -3.24
N ASN A 19 -12.49 9.63 -3.87
CA ASN A 19 -13.65 8.86 -4.31
C ASN A 19 -14.27 7.99 -3.19
N ASN A 20 -13.84 8.14 -1.93
CA ASN A 20 -14.29 7.35 -0.79
C ASN A 20 -14.10 5.82 -0.95
N VAL A 21 -13.10 5.40 -1.73
CA VAL A 21 -12.70 3.98 -1.81
C VAL A 21 -11.76 3.65 -0.65
N ILE A 22 -10.80 4.53 -0.36
CA ILE A 22 -9.96 4.45 0.85
C ILE A 22 -10.67 5.22 1.96
N VAL A 23 -11.07 4.50 3.02
CA VAL A 23 -11.87 5.05 4.12
C VAL A 23 -11.34 4.63 5.49
N GLY A 24 -11.76 5.36 6.53
CA GLY A 24 -11.46 5.03 7.93
C GLY A 24 -9.96 5.00 8.21
N GLY A 25 -9.53 3.98 8.96
CA GLY A 25 -8.13 3.81 9.36
C GLY A 25 -7.15 3.57 8.21
N MET A 26 -7.62 3.35 6.98
CA MET A 26 -6.75 3.23 5.81
C MET A 26 -6.24 4.59 5.31
N ILE A 27 -6.98 5.67 5.56
CA ILE A 27 -6.57 7.05 5.20
C ILE A 27 -5.23 7.43 5.85
N PRO A 28 -5.03 7.31 7.18
CA PRO A 28 -3.74 7.66 7.78
C PRO A 28 -2.62 6.70 7.33
N LYS A 29 -2.92 5.43 7.00
CA LYS A 29 -1.92 4.47 6.51
C LYS A 29 -1.40 4.85 5.13
N THR A 30 -2.31 5.20 4.22
CA THR A 30 -1.92 5.64 2.87
C THR A 30 -1.25 7.00 2.91
N GLN A 31 -1.65 7.91 3.80
CA GLN A 31 -0.96 9.19 3.98
C GLN A 31 0.50 8.99 4.41
N THR A 32 0.77 8.18 5.44
CA THR A 32 2.16 7.87 5.84
C THR A 32 2.98 7.25 4.71
N ALA A 33 2.36 6.40 3.88
CA ALA A 33 3.03 5.83 2.72
C ALA A 33 3.39 6.89 1.66
N LEU A 34 2.48 7.83 1.40
CA LEU A 34 2.72 8.95 0.48
C LEU A 34 3.82 9.88 1.00
N ASP A 35 3.80 10.21 2.28
CA ASP A 35 4.79 11.08 2.93
C ASP A 35 6.19 10.45 2.82
N ALA A 36 6.31 9.16 3.13
CA ALA A 36 7.57 8.42 3.01
C ALA A 36 8.11 8.42 1.57
N ILE A 37 7.24 8.24 0.58
CA ILE A 37 7.62 8.29 -0.84
C ILE A 37 8.10 9.69 -1.22
N SER A 38 7.41 10.75 -0.78
CA SER A 38 7.85 12.13 -1.03
C SER A 38 9.19 12.47 -0.38
N ASP A 39 9.53 11.81 0.73
CA ASP A 39 10.82 11.93 1.42
C ASP A 39 11.94 11.06 0.80
N GLY A 40 11.69 10.41 -0.34
CA GLY A 40 12.69 9.68 -1.11
C GLY A 40 12.71 8.16 -0.88
N VAL A 41 11.73 7.61 -0.15
CA VAL A 41 11.56 6.14 -0.06
C VAL A 41 11.12 5.59 -1.42
N ARG A 42 11.86 4.60 -1.93
CA ARG A 42 11.60 3.99 -3.25
C ARG A 42 10.21 3.36 -3.42
N ALA A 43 9.71 2.72 -2.37
CA ALA A 43 8.42 2.05 -2.36
C ALA A 43 7.97 1.77 -0.92
N VAL A 44 6.66 1.74 -0.70
CA VAL A 44 6.03 1.34 0.56
C VAL A 44 5.07 0.19 0.29
N VAL A 45 5.00 -0.79 1.19
CA VAL A 45 4.07 -1.91 1.09
C VAL A 45 3.11 -1.89 2.28
N ILE A 46 1.81 -1.98 2.00
CA ILE A 46 0.77 -2.25 3.01
C ILE A 46 0.35 -3.71 2.84
N MET A 47 0.46 -4.51 3.91
CA MET A 47 0.25 -5.97 3.86
C MET A 47 -0.54 -6.47 5.07
N ASP A 48 -1.12 -7.67 4.95
CA ASP A 48 -1.84 -8.33 6.05
C ASP A 48 -0.86 -9.01 7.01
N GLY A 49 -0.59 -8.35 8.14
CA GLY A 49 0.29 -8.87 9.19
C GLY A 49 -0.23 -10.11 9.93
N ARG A 50 -1.47 -10.56 9.70
CA ARG A 50 -2.00 -11.81 10.28
C ARG A 50 -1.47 -13.04 9.59
N VAL A 51 -0.95 -12.90 8.36
CA VAL A 51 -0.36 -14.00 7.60
C VAL A 51 0.99 -14.39 8.25
N PRO A 52 1.21 -15.67 8.58
CA PRO A 52 2.49 -16.12 9.11
C PRO A 52 3.63 -15.78 8.15
N ASN A 53 4.72 -15.20 8.67
CA ASN A 53 5.88 -14.81 7.89
C ASN A 53 5.59 -13.77 6.79
N ALA A 54 4.53 -12.95 6.93
CA ALA A 54 4.11 -11.98 5.91
C ALA A 54 5.28 -11.17 5.33
N CYS A 55 6.13 -10.58 6.19
CA CYS A 55 7.30 -9.80 5.75
C CYS A 55 8.30 -10.60 4.91
N LEU A 56 8.54 -11.87 5.27
CA LEU A 56 9.46 -12.73 4.51
C LEU A 56 8.87 -13.09 3.16
N LEU A 57 7.57 -13.39 3.10
CA LEU A 57 6.88 -13.67 1.84
C LEU A 57 6.96 -12.47 0.90
N GLU A 58 6.75 -11.25 1.41
CA GLU A 58 6.86 -10.03 0.59
C GLU A 58 8.27 -9.77 0.07
N LEU A 59 9.30 -10.02 0.89
CA LEU A 59 10.69 -9.76 0.50
C LEU A 59 11.28 -10.82 -0.42
N PHE A 60 10.83 -12.07 -0.29
CA PHE A 60 11.45 -13.23 -0.95
C PHE A 60 10.52 -13.93 -1.96
N THR A 61 9.38 -13.35 -2.32
CA THR A 61 8.52 -13.89 -3.39
C THR A 61 8.12 -12.80 -4.37
N ASP A 62 8.06 -13.16 -5.66
CA ASP A 62 7.70 -12.23 -6.73
C ASP A 62 6.22 -11.83 -6.69
N HIS A 63 5.38 -12.61 -6.01
CA HIS A 63 3.93 -12.38 -6.01
C HIS A 63 3.48 -11.33 -5.01
N GLY A 64 4.24 -11.06 -3.93
CA GLY A 64 3.95 -10.01 -2.94
C GLY A 64 2.53 -10.07 -2.34
N ALA A 65 2.40 -10.32 -1.04
CA ALA A 65 1.08 -10.48 -0.41
C ALA A 65 0.33 -9.15 -0.15
N GLY A 66 0.83 -8.02 -0.64
CA GLY A 66 0.36 -6.69 -0.26
C GLY A 66 0.12 -5.71 -1.41
N SER A 67 -0.35 -4.52 -1.04
CA SER A 67 -0.47 -3.36 -1.91
C SER A 67 0.83 -2.56 -1.87
N MET A 68 1.56 -2.56 -2.97
CA MET A 68 2.79 -1.78 -3.13
C MET A 68 2.49 -0.39 -3.72
N ILE A 69 2.97 0.66 -3.08
CA ILE A 69 2.87 2.05 -3.53
C ILE A 69 4.26 2.53 -3.95
N ARG A 70 4.36 3.12 -5.14
CA ARG A 70 5.61 3.64 -5.72
C ARG A 70 5.51 5.13 -6.03
N ALA A 71 6.67 5.79 -6.07
CA ALA A 71 6.82 7.14 -6.62
C ALA A 71 6.33 7.23 -8.06
#